data_AF-A0A662EJJ5-F1
#
_entry.id   AF-A0A662EJJ5-F1
#
_cell.length_a   1.000
_cell.length_b   1.000
_cell.length_c   1.000
_cell.angle_alpha   90.00
_cell.angle_beta   90.00
_cell.angle_gamma   90.00
#
_symmetry.space_group_name_H-M   'P 1'
#
loop_
_entity.id
_entity.type
_entity.pdbx_description
1 polymer ?
#
loop_
_entity_poly.entity_id
_entity_poly.type
_entity_poly.pdbx_seq_one_letter_code
_entity_poly.pdbx_strand_id
1 'polypeptide(L)' 'MATTDQEIRAGIYKLVSRLAHDLAIDIWLPQAYGFRVIRDWLQGFPFNPIFPGPYFYPMYKAYE' A
#
# COMPACT_ATOMS: atom_id res chain seq x y z
N MET A 1 -11.87 -1.75 20.47
CA MET A 1 -11.93 -0.51 19.67
C MET A 1 -13.09 0.34 20.19
N ALA A 2 -12.90 1.65 20.37
CA ALA A 2 -13.92 2.53 20.95
C ALA A 2 -15.13 2.80 20.04
N THR A 3 -15.04 2.48 18.75
CA THR A 3 -16.16 2.55 17.79
C THR A 3 -15.97 1.52 16.67
N THR A 4 -17.08 1.01 16.14
CA THR A 4 -17.11 0.18 14.91
C THR A 4 -17.48 1.00 13.67
N ASP A 5 -18.02 2.21 13.84
CA ASP A 5 -18.39 3.11 12.75
C ASP A 5 -17.16 3.55 11.96
N GLN A 6 -17.23 3.42 10.63
CA GLN A 6 -16.11 3.69 9.75
C GLN A 6 -15.79 5.19 9.62
N GLU A 7 -16.81 6.05 9.56
CA GLU A 7 -16.65 7.48 9.41
C GLU A 7 -16.07 8.10 10.68
N ILE A 8 -16.57 7.68 11.85
CA ILE A 8 -16.03 8.10 13.14
C ILE A 8 -14.55 7.68 13.25
N ARG A 9 -14.23 6.43 12.88
CA ARG A 9 -12.85 5.93 12.93
C ARG A 9 -11.92 6.68 11.96
N ALA A 10 -12.38 7.00 10.76
CA ALA A 10 -11.62 7.80 9.79
C ALA A 10 -11.34 9.21 10.35
N GLY A 11 -12.32 9.84 11.00
CA GLY A 11 -12.16 11.11 11.69
C GLY A 11 -11.09 11.08 12.79
N ILE A 12 -11.09 10.02 13.62
CA ILE A 12 -10.10 9.82 14.67
C ILE A 12 -8.70 9.65 14.08
N TYR A 13 -8.53 8.82 13.03
CA TYR A 13 -7.22 8.65 12.38
C TYR A 13 -6.70 9.96 11.78
N LYS A 14 -7.57 10.76 11.16
CA LYS A 14 -7.20 12.07 10.63
C LYS A 14 -6.72 13.02 11.74
N LEU A 15 -7.38 13.00 12.91
CA LEU A 15 -6.95 13.80 14.06
C LEU A 15 -5.56 13.37 14.53
N VAL A 16 -5.31 12.06 14.66
CA VAL A 16 -3.98 11.54 15.05
C VAL A 16 -2.90 11.96 14.05
N SER A 17 -3.15 11.83 12.75
CA SER A 17 -2.20 12.26 11.71
C SER A 17 -1.94 13.77 11.74
N ARG A 18 -2.97 14.59 12.00
CA ARG A 18 -2.80 16.04 12.18
C ARG A 18 -1.94 16.36 13.39
N LEU A 19 -2.16 15.71 14.53
CA LEU A 19 -1.34 15.91 15.73
C LEU A 19 0.12 15.50 15.48
N ALA A 20 0.36 14.41 14.76
CA ALA A 20 1.73 13.99 14.42
C ALA A 20 2.46 15.02 13.54
N HIS A 21 1.74 15.64 12.59
CA HIS A 21 2.25 16.74 11.78
C HIS A 21 2.54 17.99 12.63
N ASP A 22 1.56 18.45 13.40
CA ASP A 22 1.62 19.73 14.13
C ASP A 22 2.64 19.71 15.27
N LEU A 23 2.82 18.55 15.90
CA LEU A 23 3.81 18.36 16.97
C LEU A 23 5.19 17.91 16.47
N ALA A 24 5.33 17.66 15.17
CA ALA A 24 6.58 17.24 14.52
C ALA A 24 7.27 16.05 15.23
N ILE A 25 6.49 15.06 15.68
CA ILE A 25 7.02 13.88 16.40
C ILE A 25 7.74 12.89 15.47
N ASP A 26 7.48 12.98 14.16
CA ASP A 26 8.03 12.12 13.12
C ASP A 26 8.73 12.93 12.03
N ILE A 27 9.78 12.37 11.44
CA ILE A 27 10.38 12.87 10.19
C ILE A 27 9.85 11.99 9.05
N TRP A 28 8.96 12.56 8.24
CA TRP A 28 8.37 11.87 7.09
C TRP A 28 9.36 11.82 5.93
N LEU A 29 9.80 10.61 5.58
CA LEU A 29 10.64 10.37 4.42
C LEU A 29 9.78 10.15 3.15
N PRO A 30 10.34 10.37 1.94
CA PRO A 30 9.66 10.00 0.71
C PRO A 30 9.20 8.54 0.73
N GLN A 31 7.92 8.32 0.45
CA GLN A 31 7.36 6.98 0.32
C GLN A 31 8.01 6.26 -0.87
N ALA A 32 8.43 5.01 -0.66
CA ALA A 32 9.00 4.20 -1.73
C ALA A 32 7.94 3.92 -2.79
N TYR A 33 8.26 4.22 -4.05
CA TYR A 33 7.43 3.81 -5.17
C TYR A 33 7.82 2.41 -5.64
N GLY A 34 6.83 1.57 -5.92
CA GLY A 34 7.08 0.25 -6.47
C GLY A 34 7.52 0.34 -7.92
N PHE A 35 8.81 0.10 -8.20
CA PHE A 35 9.30 -0.14 -9.55
C PHE A 35 9.47 -1.65 -9.77
N ARG A 36 9.09 -2.14 -10.96
CA ARG A 36 9.20 -3.56 -11.28
C ARG A 36 9.62 -3.76 -12.73
N VAL A 37 10.61 -4.64 -12.91
CA VAL A 37 11.02 -5.16 -14.22
C VAL A 37 10.53 -6.59 -14.31
N ILE A 38 9.72 -6.89 -15.32
CA ILE A 38 9.15 -8.21 -15.56
C ILE A 38 9.56 -8.66 -16.96
N ARG A 39 9.83 -9.96 -17.12
CA ARG A 39 10.06 -10.57 -18.44
C ARG A 39 8.76 -10.56 -19.24
N ASP A 40 8.87 -10.35 -20.54
CA ASP A 40 7.77 -10.40 -21.50
C ASP A 40 6.94 -11.71 -21.44
N TRP A 41 7.60 -12.85 -21.21
CA TRP A 41 6.93 -14.15 -21.12
C TRP A 41 6.20 -14.40 -19.79
N LEU A 42 6.32 -13.50 -18.80
CA LEU A 42 5.68 -13.65 -17.50
C LEU A 42 4.33 -12.94 -17.50
N GLN A 43 3.27 -13.72 -17.52
CA GLN A 43 1.89 -13.25 -17.53
C GLN A 43 1.22 -13.45 -16.17
N GLY A 44 0.11 -12.74 -15.96
CA GLY A 44 -0.71 -12.89 -14.75
C GLY A 44 -0.07 -12.34 -13.47
N PHE A 45 0.91 -11.43 -13.56
CA PHE A 45 1.45 -10.74 -12.39
C PHE A 45 0.47 -9.64 -11.91
N PRO A 46 -0.24 -9.80 -10.78
CA PRO A 46 -1.21 -8.79 -10.36
C PRO A 46 -0.52 -7.56 -9.75
N PHE A 47 -1.12 -6.39 -9.99
CA PHE A 47 -0.75 -5.18 -9.27
C PHE A 47 -1.49 -5.13 -7.92
N ASN A 48 -0.74 -5.04 -6.82
CA ASN A 48 -1.30 -4.78 -5.49
C ASN A 48 -0.60 -3.54 -4.89
N PRO A 49 -1.33 -2.44 -4.62
CA PRO A 49 -0.75 -1.24 -4.05
C PRO A 49 -0.35 -1.35 -2.57
N ILE A 50 -0.78 -2.42 -1.88
CA ILE A 50 -0.51 -2.65 -0.45
C ILE A 50 0.63 -3.67 -0.26
N PHE A 51 0.69 -4.71 -1.10
CA PHE A 51 1.68 -5.78 -0.98
C PHE A 51 2.66 -5.76 -2.17
N PRO A 52 3.96 -5.51 -1.94
CA PRO A 52 4.93 -5.34 -3.04
C PRO A 52 5.39 -6.67 -3.67
N GLY A 53 5.08 -7.81 -3.05
CA GLY A 53 5.56 -9.13 -3.46
C GLY A 53 4.73 -9.79 -4.58
N PRO A 54 5.24 -10.91 -5.13
CA PRO A 54 4.52 -11.71 -6.12
C PRO A 54 3.40 -12.52 -5.48
N TYR A 55 2.28 -12.61 -6.20
CA TYR A 55 1.25 -13.62 -5.96
C TYR A 55 1.49 -14.75 -6.95
N PHE A 56 2.13 -15.84 -6.51
CA PHE A 56 2.63 -16.87 -7.43
C PHE A 56 1.53 -17.64 -8.18
N TYR A 57 0.37 -17.88 -7.55
CA TYR A 57 -0.70 -18.68 -8.14
C TYR A 57 -1.31 -18.13 -9.44
N PRO A 58 -1.61 -16.83 -9.58
CA PRO A 58 -2.07 -16.27 -10.86
C PRO A 58 -0.96 -16.11 -11.90
N MET A 59 0.32 -16.27 -11.54
CA MET A 59 1.43 -16.07 -12.45
C MET A 59 1.65 -17.31 -13.30
N TYR A 60 1.85 -17.12 -14.60
CA TYR A 60 2.14 -18.21 -15.51
C TYR A 60 3.09 -17.76 -16.62
N LYS A 61 3.79 -18.74 -17.19
CA LYS A 61 4.64 -18.55 -18.35
C LYS A 61 3.80 -18.72 -19.61
N ALA A 62 3.75 -17.70 -20.45
CA ALA A 62 3.17 -17.78 -21.78
C ALA A 62 4.03 -16.96 -22.74
N TYR A 63 4.18 -17.46 -23.96
CA TYR A 63 4.73 -16.70 -25.07
C TYR A 63 3.53 -16.16 -25.86
N GLU A 64 3.55 -14.87 -26.23
CA GLU A 64 2.63 -14.39 -27.28
C GLU A 64 2.80 -15.21 -28.56
#